data_AF-A0A7W0J779-F1
#
_entry.id   AF-A0A7W0J779-F1
#
_cell.length_a   1.000
_cell.length_b   1.000
_cell.length_c   1.000
_cell.angle_alpha   90.00
_cell.angle_beta   90.00
_cell.angle_gamma   90.00
#
_symmetry.space_group_name_H-M   'P 1'
#
loop_
_entity.id
_entity.type
_entity.pdbx_description
1 polymer ?
#
loop_
_entity_poly.entity_id
_entity_poly.type
_entity_poly.pdbx_seq_one_letter_code
_entity_poly.pdbx_strand_id
1 'polypeptide(L)'
;NGLTITMLGDLKYGRTVHSLARLLTLYNVKLNYVSPELLRMPADVVKEIGDKLIPQAEYTSLDEVLAQTDVLYVTRVQKERFENPEDYEKVRGSYVITPELMTKAKSDMIVMHPLPRVGEISMDFDDDPRAAYFRQMEYGLYVRMALLALVLGKA
;
A
#
# COMPACT_ATOMS: atom_id res chain seq x y z
N ASN A 1 0.68 9.92 -13.03
CA ASN A 1 0.41 11.35 -12.75
C ASN A 1 -1.09 11.56 -12.58
N GLY A 2 -1.51 12.46 -11.70
CA GLY A 2 -2.91 12.74 -11.40
C GLY A 2 -3.62 11.69 -10.54
N LEU A 3 -2.88 10.72 -9.99
CA LEU A 3 -3.45 9.61 -9.22
C LEU A 3 -3.42 9.88 -7.72
N THR A 4 -4.44 9.38 -7.04
CA THR A 4 -4.54 9.29 -5.58
C THR A 4 -4.17 7.88 -5.13
N ILE A 5 -3.03 7.75 -4.46
CA ILE A 5 -2.53 6.48 -3.92
C ILE A 5 -2.81 6.43 -2.43
N THR A 6 -3.51 5.39 -1.99
CA THR A 6 -3.82 5.16 -0.58
C THR A 6 -3.02 3.96 -0.08
N MET A 7 -2.16 4.17 0.90
CA MET A 7 -1.38 3.11 1.55
C MET A 7 -2.10 2.67 2.82
N LEU A 8 -2.36 1.37 2.95
CA LEU A 8 -3.20 0.79 4.01
C LEU A 8 -2.43 -0.27 4.81
N GLY A 9 -2.50 -0.19 6.14
CA GLY A 9 -2.06 -1.27 7.03
C GLY A 9 -0.91 -0.87 7.96
N ASP A 10 0.13 -1.71 8.01
CA ASP A 10 1.35 -1.42 8.78
C ASP A 10 2.26 -0.47 8.00
N LEU A 11 2.10 0.83 8.27
CA LEU A 11 2.88 1.89 7.65
C LEU A 11 4.12 2.24 8.46
N LYS A 12 4.16 1.89 9.75
CA LYS A 12 5.31 2.13 10.63
C LYS A 12 6.51 1.26 10.25
N TYR A 13 6.30 -0.04 10.05
CA TYR A 13 7.38 -0.99 9.76
C TYR A 13 7.50 -1.35 8.28
N GLY A 14 6.53 -0.96 7.47
CA GLY A 14 6.45 -1.25 6.04
C GLY A 14 7.56 -0.61 5.20
N ARG A 15 8.73 -1.26 5.13
CA ARG A 15 9.85 -0.78 4.28
C ARG A 15 9.47 -0.59 2.81
N THR A 16 8.57 -1.42 2.29
CA THR A 16 8.07 -1.33 0.91
C THR A 16 7.28 -0.05 0.70
N VAL A 17 6.38 0.32 1.61
CA VAL A 17 5.60 1.56 1.52
C VAL A 17 6.47 2.80 1.70
N HIS A 18 7.49 2.74 2.57
CA HIS A 18 8.46 3.83 2.72
C HIS A 18 9.24 4.09 1.44
N SER A 19 9.72 3.03 0.79
CA SER A 19 10.45 3.14 -0.48
C SER A 19 9.53 3.60 -1.62
N LEU A 20 8.31 3.07 -1.67
CA LEU A 20 7.32 3.43 -2.67
C LEU A 20 6.90 4.90 -2.55
N ALA A 21 6.63 5.37 -1.33
CA ALA A 21 6.23 6.75 -1.08
C ALA A 21 7.32 7.74 -1.53
N ARG A 22 8.59 7.44 -1.23
CA ARG A 22 9.75 8.22 -1.72
C ARG A 22 9.85 8.19 -3.24
N LEU A 23 9.72 7.03 -3.87
CA LEU A 23 9.76 6.92 -5.34
C LEU A 23 8.64 7.73 -6.00
N LEU A 24 7.44 7.71 -5.41
CA LEU A 24 6.29 8.43 -5.93
C LEU A 24 6.44 9.95 -5.87
N THR A 25 7.38 10.50 -5.08
CA THR A 25 7.72 11.93 -5.11
C THR A 25 8.24 12.41 -6.46
N LEU A 26 8.68 11.50 -7.33
CA LEU A 26 9.10 11.81 -8.70
C LEU A 26 7.91 12.03 -9.66
N TYR A 27 6.68 11.86 -9.17
CA TYR A 27 5.44 11.96 -9.95
C TYR A 27 4.48 12.97 -9.33
N ASN A 28 3.56 13.48 -10.14
CA ASN A 28 2.46 14.32 -9.63
C ASN A 28 1.33 13.42 -9.12
N VAL A 29 1.30 13.19 -7.81
CA VAL A 29 0.34 12.30 -7.13
C VAL A 29 -0.12 12.88 -5.80
N LYS A 30 -1.22 12.36 -5.26
CA LYS A 30 -1.64 12.55 -3.86
C LYS A 30 -1.42 11.25 -3.09
N LEU A 31 -0.87 11.33 -1.88
CA LEU A 31 -0.71 10.19 -0.99
C LEU A 31 -1.70 10.26 0.17
N ASN A 32 -2.39 9.17 0.45
CA ASN A 32 -3.18 9.00 1.67
C ASN A 32 -2.61 7.84 2.48
N TYR A 33 -2.64 7.97 3.79
CA TYR A 33 -2.18 6.97 4.73
C TYR A 33 -3.36 6.50 5.59
N VAL A 34 -3.65 5.21 5.56
CA VAL A 34 -4.70 4.59 6.37
C VAL A 34 -4.07 3.52 7.26
N SER A 35 -4.09 3.73 8.56
CA SER A 35 -3.44 2.82 9.51
C SER A 35 -4.04 2.96 10.90
N PRO A 36 -3.95 1.93 11.76
CA PRO A 36 -4.23 2.09 13.17
C PRO A 36 -3.22 3.07 13.78
N GLU A 37 -3.58 3.74 14.88
CA GLU A 37 -2.72 4.75 15.51
C GLU A 37 -1.31 4.22 15.83
N LEU A 38 -1.20 2.95 16.24
CA LEU A 38 0.05 2.29 16.59
C LEU A 38 0.99 2.06 15.40
N LEU A 39 0.46 2.07 14.16
CA LEU A 39 1.20 1.74 12.94
C LEU A 39 1.21 2.87 11.91
N ARG A 40 1.04 4.12 12.35
CA ARG A 40 1.13 5.31 11.49
C ARG A 40 2.46 5.40 10.76
N MET A 41 2.43 6.04 9.59
CA MET A 41 3.64 6.38 8.85
C MET A 41 4.59 7.20 9.74
N PRO A 42 5.89 6.88 9.80
CA PRO A 42 6.83 7.63 10.62
C PRO A 42 6.87 9.12 10.23
N ALA A 43 6.87 10.00 11.23
CA ALA A 43 6.76 11.45 11.02
C ALA A 43 7.91 12.03 10.18
N ASP A 44 9.11 11.44 10.29
CA ASP A 44 10.28 11.77 9.46
C ASP A 44 10.02 11.46 7.98
N VAL A 45 9.39 10.32 7.67
CA VAL A 45 9.01 9.94 6.30
C VAL A 45 7.96 10.90 5.74
N VAL A 46 6.91 11.20 6.52
CA VAL A 46 5.85 12.15 6.11
C VAL A 46 6.43 13.54 5.84
N LYS A 47 7.35 13.99 6.71
CA LYS A 47 8.03 15.27 6.56
C LYS A 47 8.93 15.29 5.32
N GLU A 48 9.75 14.25 5.10
CA GLU A 48 10.62 14.12 3.93
C GLU A 48 9.84 14.23 2.61
N ILE A 49 8.67 13.58 2.55
CA ILE A 49 7.78 13.65 1.39
C ILE A 49 7.11 15.03 1.30
N GLY A 50 6.75 15.63 2.43
CA GLY A 50 6.15 16.96 2.50
C GLY A 50 7.07 18.06 1.97
N ASP A 51 8.38 17.94 2.20
CA ASP A 51 9.40 18.84 1.67
C ASP A 51 9.48 18.81 0.12
N LYS A 52 8.87 17.80 -0.52
CA LYS A 52 8.73 17.68 -1.98
C LYS A 52 7.40 18.24 -2.51
N LEU A 53 6.60 18.89 -1.66
CA LEU A 53 5.29 19.49 -2.00
C LEU A 53 4.26 18.48 -2.53
N ILE A 54 4.38 17.20 -2.15
CA ILE A 54 3.39 16.17 -2.44
C ILE A 54 2.21 16.31 -1.46
N PRO A 55 0.95 16.42 -1.92
CA PRO A 55 -0.21 16.43 -1.05
C PRO A 55 -0.34 15.12 -0.27
N GLN A 56 -0.50 15.23 1.05
CA GLN A 56 -0.60 14.11 1.97
C GLN A 56 -1.80 14.25 2.91
N ALA A 57 -2.45 13.14 3.24
CA ALA A 57 -3.50 13.10 4.26
C ALA A 57 -3.47 11.76 5.02
N GLU A 58 -3.85 11.80 6.29
CA GLU A 58 -3.91 10.63 7.18
C GLU A 58 -5.35 10.36 7.59
N TYR A 59 -5.71 9.08 7.65
CA TYR A 59 -7.04 8.60 8.01
C TYR A 59 -6.93 7.37 8.90
N THR A 60 -7.95 7.13 9.73
CA THR A 60 -8.06 5.90 10.53
C THR A 60 -9.08 4.93 9.92
N SER A 61 -9.95 5.39 9.02
CA SER A 61 -10.88 4.55 8.28
C SER A 61 -10.62 4.60 6.77
N LEU A 62 -10.67 3.43 6.13
CA LEU A 62 -10.59 3.32 4.67
C LEU A 62 -11.86 3.88 3.99
N ASP A 63 -13.01 3.80 4.63
CA ASP A 63 -14.29 4.28 4.06
C ASP A 63 -14.26 5.78 3.71
N GLU A 64 -13.49 6.59 4.46
CA GLU A 64 -13.38 8.03 4.26
C GLU A 64 -12.65 8.41 2.96
N VAL A 65 -11.85 7.49 2.41
CA VAL A 65 -10.89 7.76 1.34
C VAL A 65 -11.03 6.80 0.16
N LEU A 66 -11.75 5.68 0.31
CA LEU A 66 -11.83 4.65 -0.72
C LEU A 66 -12.42 5.17 -2.04
N ALA A 67 -13.48 5.99 -1.98
CA ALA A 67 -14.15 6.52 -3.17
C ALA A 67 -13.27 7.45 -4.03
N GLN A 68 -12.23 8.06 -3.44
CA GLN A 68 -11.28 8.93 -4.15
C GLN A 68 -9.99 8.20 -4.56
N THR A 69 -9.78 6.96 -4.10
CA THR A 69 -8.55 6.20 -4.31
C THR A 69 -8.48 5.61 -5.72
N ASP A 70 -7.35 5.79 -6.40
CA ASP A 70 -7.06 5.16 -7.70
C ASP A 70 -6.16 3.92 -7.55
N VAL A 71 -5.27 3.93 -6.55
CA VAL A 71 -4.41 2.79 -6.20
C VAL A 71 -4.49 2.55 -4.71
N LEU A 72 -5.02 1.40 -4.31
CA LEU A 72 -5.00 0.95 -2.92
C LEU A 72 -3.83 -0.01 -2.72
N TYR A 73 -2.79 0.44 -2.01
CA TYR A 73 -1.61 -0.36 -1.72
C TYR A 73 -1.71 -0.91 -0.29
N VAL A 74 -2.05 -2.18 -0.17
CA VAL A 74 -2.31 -2.84 1.11
C VAL A 74 -1.03 -3.49 1.63
N THR A 75 -0.81 -3.44 2.94
CA THR A 75 0.27 -4.16 3.63
C THR A 75 -0.25 -5.03 4.75
N ARG A 76 0.40 -6.18 4.94
CA ARG A 76 0.16 -7.03 6.12
C ARG A 76 0.67 -6.36 7.39
N VAL A 77 -0.01 -6.63 8.50
CA VAL A 77 0.52 -6.35 9.85
C VAL A 77 1.69 -7.29 10.13
N GLN A 78 2.86 -6.73 10.44
CA GLN A 78 4.07 -7.51 10.68
C GLN A 78 4.14 -8.01 12.13
N LYS A 79 3.52 -9.16 12.43
CA LYS A 79 3.54 -9.78 13.77
C LYS A 79 4.94 -9.81 14.39
N GLU A 80 5.95 -10.10 13.58
CA GLU A 80 7.35 -10.20 13.98
C GLU A 80 7.99 -8.87 14.47
N ARG A 81 7.29 -7.73 14.36
CA ARG A 81 7.77 -6.41 14.77
C ARG A 81 7.18 -5.90 16.09
N PHE A 82 6.25 -6.64 16.67
CA PHE A 82 5.63 -6.29 17.94
C PHE A 82 6.40 -6.94 19.10
N GLU A 83 6.81 -6.13 20.07
CA GLU A 83 7.44 -6.62 21.31
C GLU A 83 6.39 -7.24 22.25
N ASN A 84 5.20 -6.62 22.33
CA ASN A 84 4.06 -7.12 23.09
C ASN A 84 3.05 -7.81 22.15
N PRO A 85 2.78 -9.12 22.34
CA PRO A 85 1.74 -9.83 21.59
C PRO A 85 0.34 -9.20 21.69
N GLU A 86 0.00 -8.54 22.80
CA GLU A 86 -1.31 -7.90 22.96
C GLU A 86 -1.52 -6.74 22.00
N ASP A 87 -0.47 -5.97 21.70
CA ASP A 87 -0.56 -4.85 20.76
C ASP A 87 -0.76 -5.34 19.33
N TYR A 88 -0.20 -6.49 18.99
CA TYR A 88 -0.47 -7.16 17.73
C TYR A 88 -1.94 -7.58 17.62
N GLU A 89 -2.50 -8.24 18.63
CA GLU A 89 -3.90 -8.69 18.59
C GLU A 89 -4.89 -7.53 18.50
N LYS A 90 -4.57 -6.35 19.06
CA LYS A 90 -5.40 -5.15 18.92
C LYS A 90 -5.52 -4.63 17.48
N VAL A 91 -4.48 -4.82 16.67
CA VAL A 91 -4.39 -4.25 15.31
C VAL A 91 -4.46 -5.28 14.20
N ARG A 92 -4.38 -6.56 14.54
CA ARG A 92 -4.54 -7.65 13.58
C ARG A 92 -5.96 -7.63 13.02
N GLY A 93 -6.07 -7.56 11.70
CA GLY A 93 -7.38 -7.58 11.04
C GLY A 93 -8.17 -6.28 11.18
N SER A 94 -7.56 -5.17 11.63
CA SER A 94 -8.21 -3.85 11.65
C SER A 94 -8.71 -3.42 10.28
N TYR A 95 -8.09 -3.90 9.21
CA TYR A 95 -8.52 -3.69 7.84
C TYR A 95 -8.53 -5.01 7.09
N VAL A 96 -9.66 -5.31 6.47
CA VAL A 96 -9.85 -6.47 5.61
C VAL A 96 -10.51 -6.01 4.32
N ILE A 97 -9.84 -6.23 3.19
CA ILE A 97 -10.41 -5.96 1.88
C ILE A 97 -11.34 -7.10 1.49
N THR A 98 -12.63 -6.80 1.34
CA THR A 98 -13.65 -7.75 0.92
C THR A 98 -14.39 -7.24 -0.32
N PRO A 99 -15.06 -8.13 -1.08
CA PRO A 99 -15.90 -7.71 -2.21
C PRO A 99 -16.95 -6.65 -1.82
N GLU A 100 -17.56 -6.77 -0.64
CA GLU A 100 -18.59 -5.83 -0.15
C GLU A 100 -18.01 -4.43 0.07
N LEU A 101 -16.84 -4.33 0.70
CA LEU A 101 -16.14 -3.05 0.87
C LEU A 101 -15.83 -2.42 -0.49
N MET A 102 -15.38 -3.25 -1.44
CA MET A 102 -14.96 -2.82 -2.77
C MET A 102 -16.12 -2.40 -3.69
N THR A 103 -17.38 -2.50 -3.23
CA THR A 103 -18.53 -1.86 -3.91
C THR A 103 -18.50 -0.33 -3.83
N LYS A 104 -17.82 0.24 -2.82
CA LYS A 104 -17.66 1.69 -2.62
C LYS A 104 -16.47 2.29 -3.38
N ALA A 105 -15.61 1.44 -3.90
CA ALA A 105 -14.43 1.81 -4.65
C ALA A 105 -14.77 2.23 -6.08
N LYS A 106 -13.86 2.99 -6.72
CA LYS A 106 -13.97 3.27 -8.14
C LYS A 106 -13.95 1.98 -8.96
N SER A 107 -14.56 2.00 -10.13
CA SER A 107 -14.56 0.85 -11.05
C SER A 107 -13.19 0.63 -11.70
N ASP A 108 -12.40 1.69 -11.87
CA ASP A 108 -11.10 1.71 -12.56
C ASP A 108 -9.89 1.73 -11.61
N MET A 109 -10.10 1.71 -10.29
CA MET A 109 -8.99 1.61 -9.34
C MET A 109 -8.37 0.23 -9.31
N ILE A 110 -7.14 0.12 -8.80
CA ILE A 110 -6.46 -1.16 -8.59
C ILE A 110 -6.08 -1.39 -7.13
N VAL A 111 -6.08 -2.66 -6.71
CA VAL A 111 -5.59 -3.10 -5.41
C VAL A 111 -4.25 -3.82 -5.58
N MET A 112 -3.23 -3.32 -4.90
CA MET A 112 -1.87 -3.83 -4.92
C MET A 112 -1.47 -4.35 -3.54
N HIS A 113 -0.58 -5.33 -3.50
CA HIS A 113 -0.08 -5.91 -2.25
C HIS A 113 1.32 -6.51 -2.49
N PRO A 114 2.32 -6.23 -1.63
CA PRO A 114 3.68 -6.73 -1.82
C PRO A 114 3.83 -8.24 -1.58
N LEU A 115 2.83 -8.87 -0.95
CA LEU A 115 2.78 -10.28 -0.53
C LEU A 115 3.90 -10.65 0.48
N PRO A 116 3.76 -11.79 1.20
CA PRO A 116 2.57 -12.64 1.30
C PRO A 116 1.42 -11.93 2.01
N ARG A 117 0.17 -12.32 1.71
CA ARG A 117 -0.99 -11.89 2.48
C ARG A 117 -1.37 -12.90 3.55
N VAL A 118 -1.98 -12.45 4.65
CA VAL A 118 -2.38 -13.33 5.78
C VAL A 118 -3.89 -13.33 5.99
N GLY A 119 -4.52 -12.17 5.97
CA GLY A 119 -5.97 -12.02 6.17
C GLY A 119 -6.51 -10.62 5.90
N GLU A 120 -5.63 -9.68 5.55
CA GLU A 120 -5.95 -8.31 5.19
C GLU A 120 -6.62 -8.16 3.82
N ILE A 121 -6.63 -9.21 2.99
CA ILE A 121 -7.38 -9.29 1.73
C ILE A 121 -8.09 -10.65 1.70
N SER A 122 -9.42 -10.65 1.56
CA SER A 122 -10.21 -11.87 1.39
C SER A 122 -9.85 -12.58 0.08
N MET A 123 -9.87 -13.91 0.09
CA MET A 123 -9.68 -14.71 -1.13
C MET A 123 -10.85 -14.53 -2.12
N ASP A 124 -12.04 -14.18 -1.62
CA ASP A 124 -13.20 -13.93 -2.48
C ASP A 124 -13.02 -12.68 -3.37
N PHE A 125 -12.01 -11.86 -3.09
CA PHE A 125 -11.65 -10.70 -3.90
C PHE A 125 -10.67 -11.02 -5.04
N ASP A 126 -10.16 -12.26 -5.14
CA ASP A 126 -9.12 -12.62 -6.11
C ASP A 126 -9.58 -12.51 -7.56
N ASP A 127 -10.85 -12.83 -7.81
CA ASP A 127 -11.45 -12.81 -9.15
C ASP A 127 -11.88 -11.40 -9.59
N ASP A 128 -11.79 -10.39 -8.71
CA ASP A 128 -12.09 -9.01 -9.08
C ASP A 128 -11.00 -8.49 -10.05
N PRO A 129 -11.36 -7.91 -11.21
CA PRO A 129 -10.38 -7.41 -12.17
C PRO A 129 -9.41 -6.36 -11.58
N ARG A 130 -9.85 -5.65 -10.53
CA ARG A 130 -9.06 -4.64 -9.81
C ARG A 130 -7.99 -5.28 -8.91
N ALA A 131 -8.08 -6.57 -8.58
CA ALA A 131 -7.05 -7.30 -7.85
C ALA A 131 -5.78 -7.46 -8.71
N ALA A 132 -4.79 -6.60 -8.46
CA ALA A 132 -3.58 -6.51 -9.27
C ALA A 132 -2.35 -7.18 -8.64
N TYR A 133 -2.44 -7.66 -7.40
CA TYR A 133 -1.28 -8.16 -6.64
C TYR A 133 -0.61 -9.40 -7.24
N PHE A 134 -1.33 -10.27 -7.95
CA PHE A 134 -0.69 -11.38 -8.70
C PHE A 134 0.02 -10.88 -9.96
N ARG A 135 -0.62 -10.00 -10.74
CA ARG A 135 0.01 -9.34 -11.91
C ARG A 135 1.25 -8.55 -11.50
N GLN A 136 1.19 -7.88 -10.35
CA GLN A 136 2.32 -7.15 -9.75
C GLN A 136 3.53 -8.07 -9.50
N MET A 137 3.31 -9.32 -9.06
CA MET A 137 4.41 -10.29 -8.87
C MET A 137 5.05 -10.68 -10.18
N GLU A 138 4.25 -10.93 -11.21
CA GLU A 138 4.75 -11.21 -12.56
C GLU A 138 5.58 -10.03 -13.08
N TYR A 139 5.10 -8.79 -12.92
CA TYR A 139 5.84 -7.60 -13.32
C TYR A 139 7.18 -7.46 -12.59
N GLY A 140 7.28 -7.97 -11.36
CA GLY A 140 8.54 -8.05 -10.63
C GLY A 140 9.59 -8.92 -11.31
N LEU A 141 9.23 -9.94 -12.09
CA LEU A 141 10.18 -10.72 -12.89
C LEU A 141 10.77 -9.85 -14.00
N TYR A 142 9.92 -9.22 -14.81
CA TYR A 142 10.34 -8.42 -15.96
C TYR A 142 11.17 -7.19 -15.54
N VAL A 143 10.78 -6.51 -14.46
CA VAL A 143 11.52 -5.37 -13.92
C VAL A 143 12.94 -5.78 -13.50
N ARG A 144 13.09 -6.94 -12.85
CA ARG A 144 14.41 -7.45 -12.42
C ARG A 144 15.26 -7.88 -13.61
N MET A 145 14.67 -8.52 -14.62
CA MET A 145 15.37 -8.86 -15.87
C MET A 145 15.90 -7.60 -16.55
N ALA A 146 15.07 -6.56 -16.69
CA ALA A 146 15.48 -5.28 -17.28
C ALA A 146 16.58 -4.60 -16.46
N LEU A 147 16.46 -4.59 -15.14
CA LEU A 147 17.47 -4.00 -14.24
C LEU A 147 18.82 -4.71 -14.38
N LEU A 148 18.83 -6.04 -14.41
CA LEU A 148 20.06 -6.83 -14.61
C LEU A 148 20.67 -6.57 -16.00
N ALA A 149 19.85 -6.51 -17.05
CA ALA A 149 20.33 -6.20 -18.39
C ALA A 149 20.99 -4.81 -18.45
N LEU A 150 20.37 -3.80 -17.84
CA LEU A 150 20.93 -2.44 -17.77
C LEU A 150 22.27 -2.40 -17.03
N VAL A 151 22.34 -3.01 -15.85
CA VAL A 151 23.55 -3.02 -15.01
C VAL A 151 24.70 -3.78 -15.68
N LEU A 152 24.40 -4.83 -16.45
CA LEU A 152 25.40 -5.65 -17.13
C LEU A 152 25.72 -5.18 -18.56
N GLY A 153 25.17 -4.03 -19.00
CA GLY A 153 25.42 -3.48 -20.34
C GLY A 153 24.86 -4.34 -21.48
N LYS A 154 23.70 -4.96 -21.25
CA LYS A 154 22.98 -5.85 -22.19
C LYS A 154 21.64 -5.27 -22.66
N ALA A 155 21.35 -4.03 -22.31
CA ALA A 155 20.13 -3.31 -22.69
C ALA A 155 20.26 -2.65 -24.07
#